data_AF-A0A143YDV6-F1
#
_entry.id   AF-A0A143YDV6-F1
#
_cell.length_a   1.000
_cell.length_b   1.000
_cell.length_c   1.000
_cell.angle_alpha   90.00
_cell.angle_beta   90.00
_cell.angle_gamma   90.00
#
_symmetry.space_group_name_H-M   'P 1'
#
loop_
_entity.id
_entity.type
_entity.pdbx_description
1 polymer ?
#
loop_
_entity_poly.entity_id
_entity_poly.type
_entity_poly.pdbx_seq_one_letter_code
_entity_poly.pdbx_strand_id
1 'polypeptide(L)'
;MKSYSVKQIAEMLETNPETVRRWIRTGKLQAQKASNKSGNVIFENALKSFLKSTPKYAAIALASGPVGFATSTAILATLAAGKAIELKDLNDATVDGDSIQEFIEAQIASLEKIIARKRENILQLELEISTESDRVKVLSQMLEQLNLLKVQKEA
;
A
#
# COMPACT_ATOMS: atom_id res chain seq x y z
N MET A 1 -13.83 -31.02 -6.01
CA MET A 1 -14.01 -29.61 -5.60
C MET A 1 -12.69 -29.08 -5.08
N LYS A 2 -12.20 -27.95 -5.58
CA LYS A 2 -10.99 -27.32 -5.03
C LYS A 2 -11.35 -26.63 -3.71
N SER A 3 -10.45 -26.71 -2.73
CA SER A 3 -10.62 -26.12 -1.41
C SER A 3 -9.30 -25.58 -0.90
N TYR A 4 -9.37 -24.54 -0.09
CA TYR A 4 -8.24 -23.81 0.41
C TYR A 4 -8.27 -23.76 1.94
N SER A 5 -7.08 -23.83 2.53
CA SER A 5 -6.88 -23.54 3.94
C SER A 5 -6.85 -22.02 4.18
N VAL A 6 -7.07 -21.62 5.43
CA VAL A 6 -6.92 -20.24 5.89
C VAL A 6 -5.55 -19.67 5.50
N LYS A 7 -4.48 -20.47 5.60
CA LYS A 7 -3.11 -20.04 5.25
C LYS A 7 -2.99 -19.75 3.75
N GLN A 8 -3.51 -20.64 2.91
CA GLN A 8 -3.48 -20.46 1.46
C GLN A 8 -4.27 -19.22 1.03
N ILE A 9 -5.43 -18.95 1.64
CA ILE A 9 -6.19 -17.72 1.34
C ILE A 9 -5.43 -16.47 1.80
N ALA A 10 -4.84 -16.52 2.98
CA ALA A 10 -4.05 -15.42 3.50
C ALA A 10 -2.87 -15.08 2.59
N GLU A 11 -2.24 -16.11 2.01
CA GLU A 11 -1.16 -15.98 1.04
C GLU A 11 -1.66 -15.45 -0.32
N MET A 12 -2.76 -16.01 -0.86
CA MET A 12 -3.36 -15.56 -2.12
C MET A 12 -3.88 -14.12 -2.08
N LEU A 13 -4.43 -13.68 -0.95
CA LEU A 13 -5.01 -12.34 -0.77
C LEU A 13 -4.10 -11.41 0.03
N GLU A 14 -2.88 -11.87 0.33
CA GLU A 14 -1.80 -11.11 0.96
C GLU A 14 -2.24 -10.37 2.21
N THR A 15 -2.92 -11.12 3.06
CA THR A 15 -3.44 -10.61 4.32
C THR A 15 -2.98 -11.49 5.46
N ASN A 16 -3.14 -10.99 6.67
CA ASN A 16 -2.82 -11.78 7.86
C ASN A 16 -3.80 -12.99 7.95
N PRO A 17 -3.32 -14.22 8.21
CA PRO A 17 -4.19 -15.36 8.47
C PRO A 17 -5.26 -15.09 9.54
N GLU A 18 -4.98 -14.25 10.52
CA GLU A 18 -5.96 -13.82 11.53
C GLU A 18 -7.09 -12.97 10.94
N THR A 19 -6.80 -12.15 9.91
CA THR A 19 -7.83 -11.43 9.16
C THR A 19 -8.78 -12.40 8.46
N VAL A 20 -8.24 -13.46 7.85
CA VAL A 20 -9.05 -14.51 7.21
C VAL A 20 -9.90 -15.24 8.24
N ARG A 21 -9.35 -15.61 9.40
CA ARG A 21 -10.12 -16.19 10.51
C ARG A 21 -11.22 -15.26 10.99
N ARG A 22 -10.94 -13.96 11.10
CA ARG A 22 -11.93 -12.95 11.46
C ARG A 22 -13.07 -12.90 10.46
N TRP A 23 -12.80 -12.96 9.15
CA TRP A 23 -13.85 -13.02 8.13
C TRP A 23 -14.74 -14.24 8.29
N ILE A 24 -14.14 -15.41 8.55
CA ILE A 24 -14.89 -16.64 8.81
C ILE A 24 -15.76 -16.49 10.05
N ARG A 25 -15.20 -15.99 11.15
CA ARG A 25 -15.94 -15.78 12.41
C ARG A 25 -17.10 -14.80 12.24
N THR A 26 -16.92 -13.75 11.45
CA THR A 26 -17.97 -12.75 11.17
C THR A 26 -18.96 -13.17 10.09
N GLY A 27 -18.80 -14.35 9.49
CA GLY A 27 -19.65 -14.84 8.40
C GLY A 27 -19.40 -14.19 7.04
N LYS A 28 -18.41 -13.28 6.92
CA LYS A 28 -18.04 -12.65 5.65
C LYS A 28 -17.46 -13.64 4.65
N LEU A 29 -16.69 -14.62 5.14
CA LEU A 29 -16.13 -15.70 4.32
C LEU A 29 -16.70 -17.03 4.81
N GLN A 30 -17.49 -17.70 3.97
CA GLN A 30 -18.04 -19.01 4.32
C GLN A 30 -16.92 -20.06 4.35
N ALA A 31 -16.89 -20.84 5.42
CA ALA A 31 -15.96 -21.95 5.57
C ALA A 31 -16.66 -23.12 6.26
N GLN A 32 -16.25 -24.34 5.92
CA GLN A 32 -16.69 -25.53 6.61
C GLN A 32 -15.58 -26.01 7.55
N LYS A 33 -15.94 -26.40 8.76
CA LYS A 33 -15.00 -27.01 9.69
C LYS A 33 -14.82 -28.48 9.31
N ALA A 34 -13.68 -28.83 8.74
CA ALA A 34 -13.41 -30.21 8.31
C ALA A 34 -13.12 -31.14 9.49
N SER A 35 -12.46 -30.62 10.55
CA SER A 35 -12.22 -31.32 11.82
C SER A 35 -11.74 -30.34 12.90
N ASN A 36 -11.81 -30.73 14.16
CA ASN A 36 -11.17 -30.01 15.27
C ASN A 36 -9.65 -29.89 15.08
N LYS A 37 -9.01 -30.82 14.34
CA LYS A 37 -7.56 -30.87 14.14
C LYS A 37 -7.08 -30.21 12.84
N SER A 38 -7.90 -30.25 11.78
CA SER A 38 -7.54 -29.71 10.45
C SER A 38 -8.03 -28.27 10.22
N GLY A 39 -8.94 -27.78 11.06
CA GLY A 39 -9.41 -26.39 11.02
C GLY A 39 -10.45 -26.11 9.93
N ASN A 40 -10.53 -24.84 9.53
CA ASN A 40 -11.51 -24.34 8.56
C ASN A 40 -11.02 -24.57 7.12
N VAL A 41 -11.92 -25.07 6.29
CA VAL A 41 -11.73 -25.30 4.85
C VAL A 41 -12.68 -24.40 4.08
N ILE A 42 -12.14 -23.66 3.12
CA ILE A 42 -12.88 -22.73 2.29
C ILE A 42 -12.99 -23.30 0.89
N PHE A 43 -14.21 -23.47 0.41
CA PHE A 43 -14.44 -23.95 -0.95
C PHE A 43 -14.26 -22.82 -1.97
N GLU A 44 -13.88 -23.18 -3.20
CA GLU A 44 -13.65 -22.22 -4.29
C GLU A 44 -14.87 -21.30 -4.54
N ASN A 45 -16.09 -21.82 -4.45
CA ASN A 45 -17.32 -21.02 -4.61
C ASN A 45 -17.51 -19.97 -3.49
N ALA A 46 -17.15 -20.31 -2.25
CA ALA A 46 -17.20 -19.39 -1.11
C ALA A 46 -16.14 -18.29 -1.26
N LEU A 47 -14.93 -18.64 -1.71
CA LEU A 47 -13.88 -17.68 -2.02
C LEU A 47 -14.30 -16.74 -3.16
N LYS A 48 -14.84 -17.28 -4.26
CA LYS A 48 -15.36 -16.47 -5.37
C LYS A 48 -16.41 -15.49 -4.89
N SER A 49 -17.40 -15.95 -4.11
CA SER A 49 -18.47 -15.11 -3.56
C SER A 49 -17.94 -14.01 -2.64
N PHE A 50 -16.94 -14.33 -1.80
CA PHE A 50 -16.26 -13.35 -0.97
C PHE A 50 -15.60 -12.26 -1.82
N LEU A 51 -14.84 -12.65 -2.85
CA LEU A 51 -14.16 -11.70 -3.74
C LEU A 51 -15.16 -10.77 -4.44
N LYS A 52 -16.33 -11.26 -4.88
CA LYS A 52 -17.41 -10.41 -5.44
C LYS A 52 -17.80 -9.27 -4.51
N SER A 53 -17.92 -9.57 -3.22
CA SER A 53 -18.37 -8.62 -2.20
C SER A 53 -17.24 -7.73 -1.66
N THR A 54 -15.99 -7.96 -2.08
CA THR A 54 -14.82 -7.24 -1.56
C THR A 54 -13.89 -6.78 -2.70
N PRO A 55 -14.17 -5.62 -3.33
CA PRO A 55 -13.41 -5.11 -4.48
C PRO A 55 -11.90 -5.01 -4.24
N LYS A 56 -11.48 -4.61 -3.03
CA LYS A 56 -10.07 -4.57 -2.61
C LYS A 56 -9.35 -5.92 -2.82
N TYR A 57 -9.95 -7.03 -2.36
CA TYR A 57 -9.32 -8.34 -2.42
C TYR A 57 -9.53 -9.01 -3.78
N ALA A 58 -10.58 -8.65 -4.50
CA ALA A 58 -10.75 -9.00 -5.92
C ALA A 58 -9.59 -8.43 -6.76
N ALA A 59 -9.25 -7.15 -6.58
CA ALA A 59 -8.13 -6.51 -7.28
C ALA A 59 -6.79 -7.20 -6.98
N ILE A 60 -6.55 -7.62 -5.73
CA ILE A 60 -5.34 -8.38 -5.34
C ILE A 60 -5.32 -9.76 -5.99
N ALA A 61 -6.45 -10.49 -5.97
CA ALA A 61 -6.55 -11.81 -6.59
C ALA A 61 -6.31 -11.75 -8.12
N LEU A 62 -6.85 -10.72 -8.78
CA LEU A 62 -6.66 -10.47 -10.21
C LEU A 62 -5.21 -10.13 -10.57
N ALA A 63 -4.52 -9.36 -9.73
CA ALA A 63 -3.12 -9.02 -9.93
C ALA A 63 -2.15 -10.20 -9.69
N SER A 64 -2.62 -11.29 -9.07
CA SER A 64 -1.75 -12.37 -8.58
C SER A 64 -1.45 -13.51 -9.57
N GLY A 65 -2.14 -13.61 -10.72
CA GLY A 65 -1.86 -14.59 -11.78
C GLY A 65 -1.67 -16.05 -11.31
N PRO A 66 -1.27 -17.00 -12.19
CA PRO A 66 -0.97 -18.38 -11.80
C PRO A 66 0.33 -18.55 -11.01
N VAL A 67 1.10 -17.48 -10.80
CA VAL A 67 2.42 -17.51 -10.17
C VAL A 67 2.49 -16.33 -9.21
N GLY A 68 2.37 -16.64 -7.92
CA GLY A 68 2.02 -15.68 -6.88
C GLY A 68 3.08 -14.65 -6.48
N PHE A 69 2.68 -13.90 -5.44
CA PHE A 69 3.38 -12.87 -4.66
C PHE A 69 3.45 -11.47 -5.29
N ALA A 70 2.63 -10.54 -4.79
CA ALA A 70 2.82 -9.10 -4.88
C ALA A 70 1.87 -8.29 -3.95
N THR A 71 2.35 -7.97 -2.73
CA THR A 71 1.78 -7.10 -1.67
C THR A 71 0.95 -5.90 -2.17
N SER A 72 0.20 -5.20 -1.31
CA SER A 72 -0.49 -3.94 -1.68
C SER A 72 0.44 -2.83 -2.23
N THR A 73 1.76 -2.92 -2.04
CA THR A 73 2.78 -2.11 -2.73
C THR A 73 3.16 -2.66 -4.10
N ALA A 74 2.98 -3.94 -4.34
CA ALA A 74 3.38 -4.64 -5.54
C ALA A 74 2.29 -4.77 -6.62
N ILE A 75 1.01 -4.45 -6.38
CA ILE A 75 0.08 -4.08 -7.49
C ILE A 75 0.65 -2.89 -8.28
N LEU A 76 1.18 -1.89 -7.58
CA LEU A 76 1.85 -0.75 -8.20
C LEU A 76 3.20 -1.14 -8.81
N ALA A 77 3.93 -2.09 -8.21
CA ALA A 77 5.20 -2.58 -8.75
C ALA A 77 5.03 -3.51 -9.98
N THR A 78 3.96 -4.31 -10.07
CA THR A 78 3.66 -5.15 -11.24
C THR A 78 3.22 -4.31 -12.43
N LEU A 79 2.42 -3.27 -12.20
CA LEU A 79 2.11 -2.24 -13.21
C LEU A 79 3.39 -1.51 -13.67
N ALA A 80 4.28 -1.14 -12.73
CA ALA A 80 5.55 -0.49 -13.05
C ALA A 80 6.57 -1.40 -13.76
N ALA A 81 6.51 -2.71 -13.58
CA ALA A 81 7.38 -3.71 -14.22
C ALA A 81 6.89 -4.16 -15.62
N GLY A 82 5.86 -3.52 -16.17
CA GLY A 82 5.39 -3.77 -17.54
C GLY A 82 4.62 -5.08 -17.74
N LYS A 83 4.26 -5.80 -16.67
CA LYS A 83 3.32 -6.93 -16.79
C LYS A 83 1.90 -6.39 -16.79
N ALA A 84 1.35 -6.21 -17.99
CA ALA A 84 -0.05 -5.86 -18.18
C ALA A 84 -0.94 -6.96 -17.61
N ILE A 85 -1.85 -6.60 -16.70
CA ILE A 85 -3.00 -7.43 -16.38
C ILE A 85 -3.88 -7.39 -17.64
N GLU A 86 -4.08 -8.53 -18.31
CA GLU A 86 -4.94 -8.56 -19.49
C GLU A 86 -6.39 -8.33 -19.06
N LEU A 87 -7.09 -7.38 -19.70
CA LEU A 87 -8.50 -7.04 -19.41
C LEU A 87 -9.45 -8.25 -19.49
N LYS A 88 -9.04 -9.32 -20.18
CA LYS A 88 -9.82 -10.57 -20.30
C LYS A 88 -9.87 -11.35 -18.98
N ASP A 89 -8.83 -11.28 -18.17
CA ASP A 89 -8.78 -11.93 -16.85
C ASP A 89 -9.68 -11.21 -15.83
N LEU A 90 -9.95 -9.91 -16.06
CA LEU A 90 -10.91 -9.13 -15.28
C LEU A 90 -12.36 -9.52 -15.57
N ASN A 91 -12.65 -9.94 -16.81
CA ASN A 91 -14.00 -10.27 -17.26
C ASN A 91 -14.47 -11.66 -16.79
N ASP A 92 -13.53 -12.55 -16.48
CA ASP A 92 -13.80 -13.90 -15.94
C ASP A 92 -13.92 -13.90 -14.40
N ALA A 93 -13.44 -12.83 -13.75
CA ALA A 93 -13.73 -12.55 -12.36
C ALA A 93 -15.14 -11.95 -12.26
N THR A 94 -16.07 -12.76 -11.77
CA THR A 94 -17.47 -12.39 -11.44
C THR A 94 -17.67 -11.27 -10.39
N VAL A 95 -16.70 -10.37 -10.24
CA VAL A 95 -16.78 -9.10 -9.49
C VAL A 95 -17.17 -8.02 -10.50
N ASP A 96 -18.12 -7.17 -10.13
CA ASP A 96 -18.58 -6.10 -11.00
C ASP A 96 -17.43 -5.16 -11.38
N GLY A 97 -17.19 -5.00 -12.69
CA GLY A 97 -16.06 -4.22 -13.22
C GLY A 97 -16.09 -2.77 -12.75
N ASP A 98 -17.29 -2.21 -12.63
CA ASP A 98 -17.52 -0.84 -12.15
C ASP A 98 -17.06 -0.69 -10.69
N SER A 99 -17.28 -1.68 -9.84
CA SER A 99 -16.80 -1.68 -8.45
C SER A 99 -15.27 -1.71 -8.34
N ILE A 100 -14.58 -2.35 -9.29
CA ILE A 100 -13.11 -2.36 -9.36
C ILE A 100 -12.61 -0.99 -9.85
N GLN A 101 -13.26 -0.43 -10.87
CA GLN A 101 -12.95 0.88 -11.40
C GLN A 101 -13.10 1.96 -10.32
N GLU A 102 -14.22 2.02 -9.62
CA GLU A 102 -14.46 2.96 -8.51
C GLU A 102 -13.39 2.84 -7.42
N PHE A 103 -12.97 1.62 -7.08
CA PHE A 103 -11.90 1.39 -6.12
C PHE A 103 -10.55 1.94 -6.61
N ILE A 104 -10.19 1.70 -7.87
CA ILE A 104 -8.95 2.21 -8.47
C ILE A 104 -8.98 3.74 -8.53
N GLU A 105 -10.07 4.34 -8.97
CA GLU A 105 -10.26 5.80 -9.02
C GLU A 105 -10.11 6.43 -7.63
N ALA A 106 -10.75 5.85 -6.61
CA ALA A 106 -10.63 6.30 -5.22
C ALA A 106 -9.18 6.21 -4.70
N GLN A 107 -8.46 5.14 -5.07
CA GLN A 107 -7.06 4.96 -4.68
C GLN A 107 -6.14 5.98 -5.38
N ILE A 108 -6.36 6.26 -6.67
CA ILE A 108 -5.63 7.30 -7.41
C ILE A 108 -5.84 8.65 -6.73
N ALA A 109 -7.10 9.05 -6.51
CA ALA A 109 -7.42 10.33 -5.88
C ALA A 109 -6.83 10.47 -4.46
N SER A 110 -6.79 9.38 -3.69
CA SER A 110 -6.16 9.35 -2.37
C SER A 110 -4.64 9.57 -2.46
N LEU A 111 -3.97 8.87 -3.39
CA LEU A 111 -2.53 9.01 -3.60
C LEU A 111 -2.16 10.40 -4.11
N GLU A 112 -2.95 11.00 -5.00
CA GLU A 112 -2.75 12.38 -5.46
C GLU A 112 -2.79 13.38 -4.30
N LYS A 113 -3.74 13.23 -3.37
CA LYS A 113 -3.81 14.07 -2.15
C LYS A 113 -2.58 13.88 -1.26
N ILE A 114 -2.09 12.65 -1.09
CA ILE A 114 -0.88 12.36 -0.33
C ILE A 114 0.34 13.02 -0.99
N ILE A 115 0.47 12.92 -2.31
CA ILE A 115 1.55 13.55 -3.08
C ILE A 115 1.50 15.07 -2.93
N ALA A 116 0.33 15.69 -3.09
CA ALA A 116 0.15 17.12 -2.94
C ALA A 116 0.61 17.62 -1.56
N ARG A 117 0.18 16.95 -0.48
CA ARG A 117 0.60 17.27 0.89
C ARG A 117 2.11 17.10 1.09
N LYS A 118 2.72 16.05 0.52
CA LYS A 118 4.17 15.86 0.59
C LYS A 118 4.93 16.97 -0.12
N ARG A 119 4.42 17.48 -1.25
CA ARG A 119 5.02 18.63 -1.96
C ARG A 119 4.93 19.92 -1.15
N GLU A 120 3.81 20.18 -0.49
CA GLU A 120 3.66 21.32 0.42
C GLU A 120 4.68 21.27 1.56
N ASN A 121 4.84 20.10 2.18
CA ASN A 121 5.85 19.91 3.23
C ASN A 121 7.29 20.14 2.73
N ILE A 122 7.60 19.76 1.48
CA ILE A 122 8.92 20.01 0.88
C ILE A 122 9.18 21.52 0.79
N LEU A 123 8.21 22.30 0.27
CA LEU A 123 8.34 23.75 0.15
C LEU A 123 8.56 24.42 1.51
N GLN A 124 7.84 23.97 2.54
CA GLN A 124 8.02 24.47 3.89
C GLN A 124 9.43 24.18 4.42
N LEU A 125 9.91 22.94 4.26
CA LEU A 125 11.25 22.55 4.69
C LEU A 125 12.34 23.33 3.93
N GLU A 126 12.16 23.60 2.64
CA GLU A 126 13.09 24.41 1.85
C GLU A 126 13.17 25.86 2.38
N LEU A 127 12.03 26.45 2.76
CA LEU A 127 12.00 27.79 3.37
C LEU A 127 12.69 27.81 4.73
N GLU A 128 12.45 26.80 5.57
CA GLU A 128 13.12 26.64 6.85
C GLU A 128 14.63 26.53 6.65
N ILE A 129 15.11 25.64 5.76
CA ILE A 129 16.54 25.49 5.43
C ILE A 129 17.16 26.81 4.96
N SER A 130 16.48 27.58 4.11
CA SER A 130 16.98 28.88 3.64
C SER A 130 17.15 29.85 4.80
N THR A 131 16.18 29.91 5.71
CA THR A 131 16.22 30.77 6.90
C THR A 131 17.39 30.39 7.80
N GLU A 132 17.66 29.09 7.97
CA GLU A 132 18.74 28.65 8.86
C GLU A 132 20.10 28.94 8.21
N SER A 133 20.18 28.80 6.88
CA SER A 133 21.36 29.12 6.09
C SER A 133 21.75 30.61 6.22
N ASP A 134 20.76 31.51 6.14
CA ASP A 134 20.98 32.95 6.33
C ASP A 134 21.48 33.26 7.74
N ARG A 135 20.90 32.61 8.76
CA ARG A 135 21.36 32.76 10.16
C ARG A 135 22.79 32.29 10.34
N VAL A 136 23.16 31.15 9.77
CA VAL A 136 24.54 30.64 9.80
C VAL A 136 25.49 31.66 9.17
N LYS A 137 25.15 32.20 7.99
CA LYS A 137 25.98 33.18 7.29
C LYS A 137 26.22 34.44 8.13
N VAL A 138 25.18 34.99 8.74
CA VAL A 138 25.29 36.18 9.61
C VAL A 138 26.19 35.89 10.81
N LEU A 139 25.99 34.75 11.49
CA LEU A 139 26.80 34.39 12.65
C LEU A 139 28.27 34.15 12.28
N SER A 140 28.53 33.54 11.13
CA SER A 140 29.89 33.36 10.61
C SER A 140 30.58 34.70 10.35
N GLN A 141 29.88 35.67 9.75
CA GLN A 141 30.42 37.01 9.51
C GLN A 141 30.73 37.76 10.82
N MET A 142 29.84 37.67 11.81
CA MET A 142 30.08 38.27 13.14
C MET A 142 31.32 37.66 13.81
N LEU A 143 31.48 36.34 13.72
CA LEU A 143 32.63 35.65 14.29
C LEU A 143 33.95 36.10 13.62
N GLU A 144 33.95 36.25 12.30
CA GLU A 144 35.11 36.73 11.55
C GLU A 144 35.51 38.15 11.96
N GLN A 145 34.54 39.06 12.06
CA GLN A 145 34.77 40.43 12.53
C GLN A 145 35.35 40.46 13.96
N LEU A 146 34.83 39.65 14.87
CA LEU A 146 35.36 39.56 16.24
C LEU A 146 36.80 39.06 16.27
N ASN A 147 37.15 38.09 15.42
CA ASN A 147 38.51 37.59 15.33
C ASN A 147 39.47 38.67 14.80
N LEU A 148 39.08 39.43 13.78
CA LEU A 148 39.87 40.55 13.25
C LEU A 148 40.12 41.62 14.33
N LEU A 149 39.09 41.97 15.11
CA LEU A 149 39.21 42.94 16.20
C LEU A 149 40.13 42.47 17.33
N LYS A 150 40.17 41.17 17.63
CA LYS A 150 41.10 40.62 18.62
C LYS A 150 42.55 40.74 18.16
N VAL A 151 42.83 40.35 16.92
CA VAL A 151 44.18 40.45 16.32
C VAL A 151 44.69 41.90 16.34
N GLN A 152 43.82 42.87 16.05
CA GLN A 152 44.19 44.30 16.09
C GLN A 152 44.48 44.84 17.50
N LYS A 153 43.96 44.23 18.56
CA LYS A 153 44.21 44.65 19.95
C LYS A 153 45.46 44.04 20.55
N GLU A 154 45.95 42.94 19.97
CA GLU A 154 47.14 42.22 20.43
C GLU A 154 48.42 42.62 19.68
N ALA A 155 48.30 43.45 18.63
CA ALA A 155 49.39 44.03 17.85
C ALA A 155 49.72 45.46 18.31
#